data_AF-A0A820QMB0-F1
#
_entry.id   AF-A0A820QMB0-F1
#
_cell.length_a   1.000
_cell.length_b   1.000
_cell.length_c   1.000
_cell.angle_alpha   90.00
_cell.angle_beta   90.00
_cell.angle_gamma   90.00
#
_symmetry.space_group_name_H-M   'P 1'
#
loop_
_entity.id
_entity.type
_entity.pdbx_description
1 polymer ?
#
loop_
_entity_poly.entity_id
_entity_poly.type
_entity_poly.pdbx_seq_one_letter_code
_entity_poly.pdbx_strand_id
1 'polypeptide(L)'
;PSYIRVNQSAIRPKCQQETEIKNEHKDIYSKVENHLTDYPHRIPRNNPIFKQYSDHLLDYLNQSYFTPLSYKDQLKSLERAQ
;
A
#
# COMPACT_ATOMS: atom_id res chain seq x y z
N PRO A 1 -8.15 5.79 11.53
CA PRO A 1 -6.73 5.45 11.79
C PRO A 1 -6.19 4.58 10.65
N SER A 2 -5.39 5.15 9.73
CA SER A 2 -4.80 4.41 8.61
C SER A 2 -3.62 3.57 9.09
N TYR A 3 -3.79 2.26 9.08
CA TYR A 3 -2.78 1.28 9.47
C TYR A 3 -1.77 1.05 8.34
N ILE A 4 -1.01 2.07 7.94
CA ILE A 4 0.27 1.76 7.30
C ILE A 4 1.13 1.24 8.45
N ARG A 5 1.26 -0.09 8.58
CA ARG A 5 2.08 -0.72 9.61
C ARG A 5 3.54 -0.49 9.29
N VAL A 6 4.05 0.69 9.66
CA VAL A 6 5.46 1.11 9.49
C VAL A 6 6.46 0.22 10.26
N ASN A 7 6.04 -0.86 10.93
CA ASN A 7 6.81 -1.44 12.02
C ASN A 7 7.32 -2.88 11.84
N GLN A 8 7.12 -3.56 10.70
CA GLN A 8 7.51 -4.98 10.60
C GLN A 8 8.09 -5.45 9.26
N SER A 9 8.28 -4.56 8.29
CA SER A 9 8.79 -4.91 6.94
C SER A 9 10.20 -5.50 6.95
N ALA A 10 11.01 -5.26 8.00
CA ALA A 10 12.34 -5.85 8.12
C ALA A 10 12.35 -7.31 8.65
N ILE A 11 11.23 -7.83 9.19
CA ILE A 11 11.18 -9.12 9.91
C ILE A 11 10.26 -10.14 9.21
N ARG A 12 9.35 -9.69 8.35
CA ARG A 12 8.34 -10.56 7.71
C ARG A 12 8.90 -11.35 6.53
N PRO A 13 8.50 -12.63 6.34
CA PRO A 13 8.84 -13.38 5.15
C PRO A 13 8.32 -12.68 3.87
N LYS A 14 9.13 -12.69 2.81
CA LYS A 14 8.78 -12.08 1.51
C LYS A 14 7.41 -12.53 0.99
N CYS A 15 7.08 -13.81 1.12
CA CYS A 15 5.78 -14.35 0.68
C CYS A 15 4.58 -13.76 1.43
N GLN A 16 4.76 -13.42 2.71
CA GLN A 16 3.73 -12.75 3.51
C GLN A 16 3.55 -11.31 3.04
N GLN A 17 4.66 -10.59 2.78
CA GLN A 17 4.64 -9.22 2.27
C GLN A 17 3.96 -9.12 0.90
N GLU A 18 4.26 -10.04 -0.02
CA GLU A 18 3.59 -10.11 -1.33
C GLU A 18 2.08 -10.33 -1.20
N THR A 19 1.65 -11.16 -0.24
CA THR A 19 0.24 -11.41 0.05
C THR A 19 -0.44 -10.15 0.62
N GLU A 20 0.23 -9.45 1.54
CA GLU A 20 -0.26 -8.20 2.13
C GLU A 20 -0.38 -7.09 1.08
N ILE A 21 0.65 -6.91 0.24
CA ILE A 21 0.63 -5.97 -0.89
C ILE A 21 -0.54 -6.25 -1.83
N LYS A 22 -0.78 -7.52 -2.18
CA LYS A 22 -1.90 -7.90 -3.06
C LYS A 22 -3.26 -7.55 -2.44
N ASN A 23 -3.43 -7.79 -1.15
CA ASN A 23 -4.67 -7.52 -0.44
C ASN A 23 -4.91 -6.01 -0.28
N GLU A 24 -3.90 -5.26 0.12
CA GLU A 24 -3.98 -3.79 0.26
C GLU A 24 -4.20 -3.12 -1.09
N HIS A 25 -3.49 -3.55 -2.13
CA HIS A 25 -3.67 -3.05 -3.49
C HIS A 25 -5.13 -3.21 -3.91
N LYS A 26 -5.68 -4.42 -3.78
CA LYS A 26 -7.08 -4.69 -4.16
C LYS A 26 -8.07 -3.83 -3.38
N ASP A 27 -7.90 -3.69 -2.06
CA ASP A 27 -8.80 -2.91 -1.22
C ASP A 27 -8.80 -1.43 -1.59
N ILE A 28 -7.60 -0.83 -1.69
CA ILE A 28 -7.43 0.58 -2.04
C ILE A 28 -7.91 0.85 -3.47
N TYR A 29 -7.48 0.01 -4.43
CA TYR A 29 -7.87 0.14 -5.82
C TYR A 29 -9.39 0.11 -5.99
N SER A 30 -10.06 -0.87 -5.37
CA SER A 30 -11.52 -1.01 -5.49
C SER A 30 -12.27 0.19 -4.91
N LYS A 31 -11.80 0.76 -3.80
CA LYS A 31 -12.41 1.96 -3.20
C LYS A 31 -12.30 3.18 -4.12
N VAL A 32 -11.11 3.39 -4.69
CA VAL A 32 -10.86 4.53 -5.60
C VAL A 32 -11.60 4.33 -6.92
N GLU A 33 -11.57 3.13 -7.49
CA GLU A 33 -12.32 2.80 -8.70
C GLU A 33 -13.80 3.07 -8.50
N ASN A 34 -14.41 2.54 -7.45
CA ASN A 34 -15.83 2.77 -7.16
C ASN A 34 -16.12 4.27 -6.99
N HIS A 35 -15.36 4.97 -6.15
CA HIS A 35 -15.55 6.40 -5.91
C HIS A 35 -15.48 7.26 -7.18
N LEU A 36 -14.54 6.97 -8.08
CA LEU A 36 -14.38 7.71 -9.35
C LEU A 36 -15.39 7.28 -10.42
N THR A 37 -15.97 6.10 -10.30
CA THR A 37 -17.02 5.62 -11.21
C THR A 37 -18.42 6.01 -10.74
N ASP A 38 -18.56 6.46 -9.50
CA ASP A 38 -19.81 6.94 -8.92
C ASP A 38 -20.09 8.40 -9.30
N TYR A 39 -21.38 8.73 -9.38
CA TYR A 39 -21.92 10.04 -9.83
C TYR A 39 -21.43 11.20 -8.93
N PRO A 40 -21.23 12.45 -9.41
CA PRO A 40 -21.62 13.01 -10.72
C PRO A 40 -20.48 13.16 -11.75
N HIS A 41 -19.23 12.89 -11.37
CA HIS A 41 -18.06 12.99 -12.27
C HIS A 41 -17.54 11.60 -12.65
N ARG A 42 -18.41 10.81 -13.28
CA ARG A 42 -18.13 9.41 -13.62
C ARG A 42 -17.00 9.29 -14.63
N ILE A 43 -15.90 8.69 -14.20
CA ILE A 43 -14.84 8.22 -15.10
C ILE A 43 -15.19 6.80 -15.56
N PRO A 44 -15.21 6.51 -16.87
CA PRO A 44 -15.43 5.14 -17.38
C PRO A 44 -14.37 4.17 -16.85
N ARG A 45 -14.76 2.98 -16.37
CA ARG A 45 -13.82 1.97 -15.81
C ARG A 45 -12.71 1.54 -16.77
N ASN A 46 -12.95 1.64 -18.07
CA ASN A 46 -11.96 1.34 -19.11
C ASN A 46 -10.99 2.51 -19.38
N ASN A 47 -11.09 3.61 -18.63
CA ASN A 47 -10.19 4.75 -18.78
C ASN A 47 -8.76 4.33 -18.36
N PRO A 48 -7.73 4.63 -19.16
CA PRO A 48 -6.34 4.27 -18.86
C PRO A 48 -5.82 4.80 -17.53
N ILE A 49 -6.45 5.84 -16.95
CA ILE A 49 -6.10 6.37 -15.63
C ILE A 49 -6.16 5.30 -14.54
N PHE A 50 -7.12 4.36 -14.62
CA PHE A 50 -7.25 3.29 -13.64
C PHE A 50 -6.08 2.31 -13.71
N LYS A 51 -5.62 1.99 -14.93
CA LYS A 51 -4.42 1.16 -15.11
C LYS A 51 -3.17 1.86 -14.57
N GLN A 52 -2.95 3.13 -14.92
CA GLN A 52 -1.82 3.92 -14.41
C GLN A 52 -1.84 4.02 -12.89
N TYR A 53 -3.03 4.23 -12.32
CA TYR A 53 -3.21 4.26 -10.88
C TYR A 53 -2.89 2.91 -10.22
N SER A 54 -3.35 1.81 -10.81
CA SER A 54 -3.03 0.45 -10.34
C SER A 54 -1.52 0.21 -10.34
N ASP A 55 -0.82 0.59 -11.39
CA ASP A 55 0.63 0.41 -11.53
C ASP A 55 1.40 1.26 -10.50
N HIS A 56 1.06 2.54 -10.37
CA HIS A 56 1.67 3.42 -9.36
C HIS A 56 1.40 2.98 -7.92
N LEU A 57 0.19 2.50 -7.63
CA LEU A 57 -0.16 1.98 -6.32
C LEU A 57 0.67 0.74 -5.98
N LEU A 58 0.87 -0.15 -6.95
CA LEU A 58 1.70 -1.34 -6.77
C LEU A 58 3.15 -0.97 -6.50
N ASP A 59 3.71 -0.02 -7.27
CA ASP A 59 5.07 0.48 -7.06
C ASP A 59 5.24 1.12 -5.67
N TYR A 60 4.28 1.94 -5.26
CA TYR A 60 4.28 2.55 -3.93
C TYR A 60 4.23 1.52 -2.79
N LEU A 61 3.38 0.51 -2.90
CA LEU A 61 3.26 -0.54 -1.90
C LEU A 61 4.54 -1.39 -1.84
N ASN A 62 5.11 -1.76 -2.99
CA ASN A 62 6.40 -2.45 -3.03
C ASN A 62 7.49 -1.63 -2.35
N GLN A 63 7.61 -0.34 -2.66
CA GLN A 63 8.58 0.52 -1.99
C GLN A 63 8.31 0.60 -0.49
N SER A 64 7.07 0.75 -0.05
CA SER A 64 6.73 0.88 1.36
C SER A 64 7.02 -0.39 2.17
N TYR A 65 6.83 -1.57 1.57
CA TYR A 65 7.07 -2.87 2.20
C TYR A 65 8.53 -3.31 2.15
N PHE A 66 9.28 -2.92 1.12
CA PHE A 66 10.67 -3.37 0.93
C PHE A 66 11.72 -2.30 1.24
N THR A 67 11.33 -1.05 1.50
CA THR A 67 12.28 -0.02 1.94
C THR A 67 12.72 -0.30 3.38
N PRO A 68 14.02 -0.46 3.66
CA PRO A 68 14.53 -0.62 5.01
C PRO A 68 14.20 0.62 5.85
N LEU A 69 13.82 0.40 7.11
CA LEU A 69 13.66 1.50 8.07
C LEU A 69 14.98 2.27 8.19
N SER A 70 14.88 3.60 8.28
CA SER A 70 16.05 4.40 8.63
C SER A 70 16.58 3.96 9.99
N TYR A 71 17.89 4.03 10.22
CA TYR A 71 18.51 3.64 11.49
C TYR A 71 17.87 4.34 12.71
N LYS A 72 17.42 5.58 12.54
CA LYS A 72 16.70 6.34 13.57
C LYS A 72 15.32 5.76 13.89
N ASP A 73 14.62 5.24 12.89
CA ASP A 73 13.32 4.61 13.07
C ASP A 73 13.45 3.19 13.62
N GLN A 74 14.54 2.49 13.29
CA GLN A 74 14.90 1.22 13.91
C GLN A 74 15.08 1.37 15.44
N LEU A 75 15.83 2.37 15.89
CA LEU A 75 16.03 2.64 17.33
C LEU A 75 14.70 2.89 18.07
N LYS A 76 13.81 3.70 17.48
CA LYS A 76 12.46 3.95 18.05
C LYS A 76 11.57 2.72 18.07
N SER A 77 11.72 1.82 17.10
CA SER A 77 10.96 0.57 17.06
C SER A 77 11.40 -0.40 18.18
N LEU A 78 12.69 -0.44 18.49
CA LEU A 78 13.27 -1.22 19.59
C LEU A 78 12.81 -0.70 20.96
N GLU A 79 12.82 0.61 21.17
CA GLU A 79 12.35 1.23 22.43
C GLU A 79 10.86 0.96 22.72
N ARG A 80 10.03 0.76 21.69
CA ARG A 80 8.60 0.48 21.84
C ARG A 80 8.27 -1.00 22.03
N ALA A 81 9.25 -1.88 21.86
CA ALA A 81 9.08 -3.33 22.01
C ALA A 81 9.48 -3.84 23.41
N GLN A 82 9.96 -2.95 24.29
CA GLN A 82 10.20 -3.18 25.71
C GLN A 82 9.03 -2.65 26.55
#